data_AF-A0A142YAI6-F1
#
_entry.id   AF-A0A142YAI6-F1
#
_cell.length_a   1.000
_cell.length_b   1.000
_cell.length_c   1.000
_cell.angle_alpha   90.00
_cell.angle_beta   90.00
_cell.angle_gamma   90.00
#
_symmetry.space_group_name_H-M   'P 1'
#
loop_
_entity.id
_entity.type
_entity.pdbx_description
1 polymer ?
#
loop_
_entity_poly.entity_id
_entity_poly.type
_entity_poly.pdbx_seq_one_letter_code
_entity_poly.pdbx_strand_id
1 'polypeptide(L)'
;MTTTSPCIGFCRLDAASSHCLGCARTSAEIAAWRDAPAAFLERVWADLPARRARMGVGLHRLKWTRGDLMAFIAGTLEPGRPAGGTWAIGHFGGASEFRVGPDETSELERDGSARLVARTRRAAVRFDVPEQVRVMAPVASGDDPSPGPLVLAVPRNRQTPRAGLAYLGLDRDAVEPRDRDARLYDLGLGARAAAFCLRTDDPELIRGLDDCLGLEWPDLFAGIGRRIVEARPARVVLGPIGRVEALGPIEGGDDEGPLAPIRLAGCGDVPNGLETPETLTPCAFFFPDRGTE
;
A
#
# COMPACT_ATOMS: atom_id res chain seq x y z
N MET A 1 15.18 13.01 21.53
CA MET A 1 14.84 12.71 20.12
C MET A 1 14.87 11.20 19.94
N THR A 2 13.75 10.59 19.53
CA THR A 2 13.64 9.14 19.33
C THR A 2 14.08 8.79 17.91
N THR A 3 15.26 8.21 17.76
CA THR A 3 15.73 7.72 16.46
C THR A 3 14.98 6.44 16.07
N THR A 4 14.42 6.42 14.86
CA THR A 4 13.75 5.24 14.30
C THR A 4 14.68 4.02 14.35
N SER A 5 14.16 2.87 14.82
CA SER A 5 14.93 1.63 14.83
C SER A 5 15.08 1.06 13.41
N PRO A 6 16.28 0.61 12.99
CA PRO A 6 16.51 0.02 11.66
C PRO A 6 15.94 -1.41 11.52
N CYS A 7 15.27 -1.94 12.56
CA CYS A 7 14.66 -3.26 12.53
C CYS A 7 13.56 -3.37 11.45
N ILE A 8 13.65 -4.40 10.61
CA ILE A 8 12.62 -4.74 9.61
C ILE A 8 11.62 -5.79 10.12
N GLY A 9 11.67 -6.17 11.41
CA GLY A 9 10.79 -7.21 11.99
C GLY A 9 11.28 -8.64 11.85
N PHE A 10 12.38 -8.83 11.14
CA PHE A 10 13.07 -10.12 11.03
C PHE A 10 14.18 -10.23 12.08
N CYS A 11 14.23 -11.35 12.81
CA CYS A 11 15.22 -11.58 13.88
C CYS A 11 15.89 -12.94 13.72
N ARG A 12 16.86 -13.03 12.81
CA ARG A 12 17.81 -14.15 12.71
C ARG A 12 19.21 -13.59 12.54
N LEU A 13 20.14 -14.07 13.35
CA LEU A 13 21.55 -13.69 13.27
C LEU A 13 22.28 -14.66 12.34
N ASP A 14 23.23 -14.13 11.58
CA ASP A 14 24.24 -14.92 10.89
C ASP A 14 25.20 -15.56 11.89
N ALA A 15 25.45 -16.86 11.76
CA ALA A 15 26.27 -17.60 12.71
C ALA A 15 27.75 -17.20 12.65
N ALA A 16 28.25 -16.79 11.48
CA ALA A 16 29.65 -16.43 11.29
C ALA A 16 29.95 -14.98 11.71
N SER A 17 29.12 -14.02 11.27
CA SER A 17 29.34 -12.60 11.50
C SER A 17 28.67 -12.06 12.76
N SER A 18 27.74 -12.80 13.40
CA SER A 18 26.92 -12.32 14.52
C SER A 18 26.08 -11.06 14.22
N HIS A 19 25.81 -10.80 12.93
CA HIS A 19 24.95 -9.71 12.48
C HIS A 19 23.54 -10.24 12.15
N CYS A 20 22.52 -9.42 12.36
CA CYS A 20 21.15 -9.73 11.94
C CYS A 20 21.03 -9.72 10.42
N LEU A 21 20.54 -10.81 9.83
CA LEU A 21 20.40 -10.94 8.37
C LEU A 21 19.37 -9.96 7.77
N GLY A 22 18.53 -9.33 8.60
CA GLY A 22 17.55 -8.33 8.15
C GLY A 22 18.05 -6.89 8.25
N CYS A 23 18.48 -6.47 9.44
CA CYS A 23 18.85 -5.06 9.67
C CYS A 23 20.36 -4.81 9.70
N ALA A 24 21.20 -5.85 9.58
CA ALA A 24 22.65 -5.79 9.65
C ALA A 24 23.23 -5.17 10.95
N ARG A 25 22.45 -5.11 12.03
CA ARG A 25 22.95 -4.77 13.38
C ARG A 25 23.56 -6.00 14.05
N THR A 26 24.54 -5.77 14.92
CA THR A 26 25.07 -6.81 15.81
C THR A 26 24.11 -7.12 16.96
N SER A 27 24.27 -8.28 17.60
CA SER A 27 23.49 -8.64 18.80
C SER A 27 23.62 -7.61 19.93
N ALA A 28 24.83 -7.07 20.14
CA ALA A 28 25.11 -6.03 21.13
C ALA A 28 24.38 -4.71 20.81
N GLU A 29 24.39 -4.27 19.55
CA GLU A 29 23.64 -3.09 19.10
C GLU A 29 22.13 -3.28 19.24
N ILE A 30 21.62 -4.50 19.02
CA ILE A 30 20.21 -4.83 19.20
C ILE A 30 19.82 -4.74 20.67
N ALA A 31 20.62 -5.36 21.56
CA ALA A 31 20.35 -5.38 23.01
C ALA A 31 20.41 -3.98 23.63
N ALA A 32 21.37 -3.14 23.21
CA ALA A 32 21.54 -1.80 23.76
C ALA A 32 20.57 -0.76 23.20
N TRP A 33 19.86 -1.03 22.10
CA TRP A 33 19.19 -0.01 21.29
C TRP A 33 18.24 0.92 22.06
N ARG A 34 17.42 0.37 22.98
CA ARG A 34 16.39 1.13 23.70
C ARG A 34 17.00 2.20 24.61
N ASP A 35 18.11 1.87 25.25
CA ASP A 35 18.70 2.67 26.34
C ASP A 35 19.97 3.42 25.88
N ALA A 36 20.40 3.21 24.63
CA ALA A 36 21.59 3.81 24.08
C ALA A 36 21.43 5.32 23.81
N PRO A 37 22.51 6.11 23.98
CA PRO A 37 22.48 7.54 23.70
C PRO A 37 22.34 7.81 22.20
N ALA A 38 21.79 8.97 21.83
CA ALA A 38 21.58 9.35 20.42
C ALA A 38 22.84 9.21 19.55
N ALA A 39 24.01 9.63 20.06
CA ALA A 39 25.27 9.48 19.34
C ALA A 39 25.62 8.03 18.98
N PHE A 40 25.22 7.05 19.81
CA PHE A 40 25.38 5.63 19.48
C PHE A 40 24.42 5.22 18.36
N LEU A 41 23.14 5.61 18.45
CA LEU A 41 22.14 5.30 17.44
C LEU A 41 22.52 5.86 16.06
N GLU A 42 23.04 7.09 16.03
CA GLU A 42 23.52 7.75 14.83
C GLU A 42 24.72 7.04 14.20
N ARG A 43 25.71 6.65 15.01
CA ARG A 43 26.86 5.86 14.53
C ARG A 43 26.43 4.52 13.93
N VAL A 44 25.52 3.81 14.62
CA VAL A 44 25.01 2.54 14.09
C VAL A 44 24.34 2.78 12.74
N TRP A 45 23.43 3.76 12.63
CA TRP A 45 22.78 4.09 11.37
C TRP A 45 23.78 4.41 10.24
N ALA A 46 24.86 5.16 10.53
CA ALA A 46 25.89 5.49 9.55
C ALA A 46 26.68 4.26 9.06
N ASP A 47 26.86 3.24 9.92
CA ASP A 47 27.59 2.02 9.55
C ASP A 47 26.73 1.05 8.71
N LEU A 48 25.41 1.09 8.86
CA LEU A 48 24.51 0.07 8.30
C LEU A 48 24.55 -0.06 6.77
N PRO A 49 24.69 0.99 5.95
CA PRO A 49 24.71 0.86 4.49
C PRO A 49 25.82 -0.08 4.01
N ALA A 50 27.05 0.15 4.47
CA ALA A 50 28.20 -0.69 4.11
C ALA A 50 28.03 -2.14 4.64
N ARG A 51 27.45 -2.32 5.83
CA ARG A 51 27.17 -3.66 6.37
C ARG A 51 26.11 -4.40 5.56
N ARG A 52 25.01 -3.74 5.22
CA ARG A 52 23.92 -4.28 4.38
C ARG A 52 24.44 -4.72 3.01
N ALA A 53 25.27 -3.89 2.37
CA ALA A 53 25.90 -4.22 1.10
C ALA A 53 26.79 -5.48 1.19
N ARG A 54 27.66 -5.57 2.20
CA ARG A 54 28.51 -6.76 2.43
C ARG A 54 27.71 -8.03 2.73
N MET A 55 26.57 -7.88 3.42
CA MET A 55 25.71 -9.00 3.82
C MET A 55 24.70 -9.41 2.73
N GLY A 56 24.61 -8.67 1.62
CA GLY A 56 23.61 -8.92 0.58
C GLY A 56 22.17 -8.70 1.05
N VAL A 57 21.94 -7.77 1.96
CA VAL A 57 20.58 -7.39 2.39
C VAL A 57 19.88 -6.71 1.20
N GLY A 58 18.74 -7.25 0.76
CA GLY A 58 17.99 -6.71 -0.38
C GLY A 58 17.11 -5.52 -0.04
N LEU A 59 16.50 -5.52 1.14
CA LEU A 59 15.52 -4.51 1.59
C LEU A 59 15.91 -3.97 2.97
N HIS A 60 15.83 -2.65 3.16
CA HIS A 60 16.14 -2.00 4.43
C HIS A 60 15.07 -1.00 4.85
N ARG A 61 14.95 -0.78 6.17
CA ARG A 61 14.09 0.27 6.72
C ARG A 61 14.80 1.62 6.63
N LEU A 62 14.07 2.62 6.15
CA LEU A 62 14.50 4.02 6.17
C LEU A 62 14.42 4.58 7.59
N LYS A 63 15.28 5.56 7.89
CA LYS A 63 15.30 6.24 9.19
C LYS A 63 14.08 7.18 9.40
N TRP A 64 13.19 7.27 8.40
CA TRP A 64 12.02 8.14 8.39
C TRP A 64 11.12 7.93 9.62
N THR A 65 10.66 9.06 10.14
CA THR A 65 9.55 9.15 11.09
C THR A 65 8.21 9.10 10.36
N ARG A 66 7.10 8.99 11.10
CA ARG A 66 5.75 9.19 10.52
C ARG A 66 5.63 10.57 9.87
N GLY A 67 6.22 11.61 10.48
CA GLY A 67 6.21 12.96 9.92
C GLY A 67 6.90 13.04 8.57
N ASP A 68 8.08 12.43 8.44
CA ASP A 68 8.83 12.38 7.18
C ASP A 68 8.04 11.65 6.09
N LEU A 69 7.42 10.50 6.44
CA LEU A 69 6.54 9.78 5.52
C LEU A 69 5.34 10.62 5.08
N MET A 70 4.66 11.29 6.01
CA MET A 70 3.49 12.13 5.69
C MET A 70 3.86 13.38 4.87
N ALA A 71 5.07 13.89 5.02
CA ALA A 71 5.62 14.95 4.18
C ALA A 71 5.94 14.42 2.78
N PHE A 72 6.57 13.24 2.69
CA PHE A 72 6.88 12.57 1.43
C PHE A 72 5.61 12.26 0.62
N ILE A 73 4.62 11.57 1.23
CA ILE A 73 3.35 11.26 0.57
C ILE A 73 2.74 12.54 -0.01
N ALA A 74 2.58 13.58 0.81
CA ALA A 74 2.01 14.82 0.29
C ALA A 74 2.81 15.44 -0.86
N GLY A 75 4.15 15.44 -0.78
CA GLY A 75 5.00 15.95 -1.86
C GLY A 75 4.85 15.17 -3.17
N THR A 76 4.56 13.87 -3.10
CA THR A 76 4.26 13.04 -4.29
C THR A 76 2.86 13.24 -4.85
N LEU A 77 1.95 13.86 -4.08
CA LEU A 77 0.57 14.11 -4.47
C LEU A 77 0.33 15.58 -4.87
N GLU A 78 1.32 16.46 -4.72
CA GLU A 78 1.26 17.86 -5.16
C GLU A 78 1.41 17.97 -6.70
N PRO A 79 0.52 18.70 -7.41
CA PRO A 79 0.63 18.86 -8.87
C PRO A 79 1.94 19.57 -9.27
N GLY A 80 2.57 19.14 -10.37
CA GLY A 80 3.71 19.85 -10.97
C GLY A 80 5.05 19.69 -10.23
N ARG A 81 5.16 18.80 -9.22
CA ARG A 81 6.45 18.45 -8.62
C ARG A 81 7.19 17.41 -9.47
N PRO A 82 8.54 17.50 -9.58
CA PRO A 82 9.36 16.50 -10.26
C PRO A 82 9.45 15.15 -9.54
N ALA A 83 8.93 15.04 -8.32
CA ALA A 83 8.91 13.83 -7.50
C ALA A 83 7.56 13.08 -7.60
N GLY A 84 6.98 13.04 -8.81
CA GLY A 84 5.76 12.29 -9.10
C GLY A 84 5.95 10.78 -8.97
N GLY A 85 4.85 10.07 -8.89
CA GLY A 85 4.86 8.61 -8.85
C GLY A 85 3.47 8.02 -8.65
N THR A 86 3.44 6.70 -8.66
CA THR A 86 2.24 5.89 -8.44
C THR A 86 2.27 5.27 -7.06
N TRP A 87 1.25 5.56 -6.27
CA TRP A 87 0.97 4.85 -5.03
C TRP A 87 0.06 3.67 -5.33
N ALA A 88 0.32 2.52 -4.69
CA ALA A 88 -0.59 1.39 -4.68
C ALA A 88 -0.94 1.01 -3.24
N ILE A 89 -2.22 0.94 -2.88
CA ILE A 89 -2.65 0.47 -1.55
C ILE A 89 -2.94 -1.02 -1.59
N GLY A 90 -2.38 -1.75 -0.62
CA GLY A 90 -2.57 -3.19 -0.49
C GLY A 90 -1.72 -3.96 -1.48
N HIS A 91 -2.19 -4.09 -2.72
CA HIS A 91 -1.52 -4.79 -3.80
C HIS A 91 -1.13 -3.85 -4.94
N PHE A 92 -0.14 -4.22 -5.75
CA PHE A 92 0.21 -3.53 -7.00
C PHE A 92 -0.73 -3.92 -8.17
N GLY A 93 -1.07 -2.98 -9.04
CA GLY A 93 -1.86 -3.20 -10.26
C GLY A 93 -3.32 -2.74 -10.19
N GLY A 94 -3.77 -2.06 -11.24
CA GLY A 94 -5.19 -1.82 -11.52
C GLY A 94 -5.87 -0.84 -10.56
N ALA A 95 -6.97 -1.25 -9.93
CA ALA A 95 -7.82 -0.36 -9.12
C ALA A 95 -7.20 0.07 -7.77
N SER A 96 -6.05 -0.50 -7.39
CA SER A 96 -5.33 -0.14 -6.17
C SER A 96 -4.40 1.08 -6.34
N GLU A 97 -4.23 1.55 -7.56
CA GLU A 97 -3.26 2.59 -7.90
C GLU A 97 -3.85 4.00 -7.87
N PHE A 98 -3.06 4.94 -7.37
CA PHE A 98 -3.34 6.36 -7.40
C PHE A 98 -2.10 7.11 -7.84
N ARG A 99 -2.27 7.99 -8.82
CA ARG A 99 -1.25 8.94 -9.27
C ARG A 99 -1.92 10.24 -9.69
N VAL A 100 -1.22 11.35 -9.54
CA VAL A 100 -1.64 12.64 -10.09
C VAL A 100 -0.97 12.80 -11.45
N GLY A 101 -1.76 12.87 -12.52
CA GLY A 101 -1.22 13.10 -13.87
C GLY A 101 -0.55 14.47 -14.01
N PRO A 102 0.36 14.65 -15.00
CA PRO A 102 1.04 15.93 -15.24
C PRO A 102 0.07 17.08 -15.51
N ASP A 103 -1.07 16.80 -16.15
CA ASP A 103 -2.13 17.76 -16.46
C ASP A 103 -3.33 17.67 -15.48
N GLU A 104 -3.21 16.88 -14.41
CA GLU A 104 -4.28 16.66 -13.44
C GLU A 104 -4.06 17.49 -12.19
N THR A 105 -5.11 18.16 -11.73
CA THR A 105 -5.10 18.82 -10.42
C THR A 105 -5.50 17.81 -9.35
N SER A 106 -4.81 17.90 -8.21
CA SER A 106 -5.17 17.18 -6.99
C SER A 106 -5.59 18.15 -5.90
N GLU A 107 -6.67 17.83 -5.20
CA GLU A 107 -7.05 18.51 -3.97
C GLU A 107 -6.51 17.71 -2.78
N LEU A 108 -5.65 18.34 -1.99
CA LEU A 108 -5.02 17.71 -0.84
C LEU A 108 -5.64 18.23 0.47
N GLU A 109 -6.10 17.31 1.30
CA GLU A 109 -6.66 17.60 2.62
C GLU A 109 -5.86 16.85 3.69
N ARG A 110 -5.42 17.58 4.73
CA ARG A 110 -4.74 17.00 5.89
C ARG A 110 -5.67 17.03 7.09
N ASP A 111 -5.81 15.88 7.73
CA ASP A 111 -6.55 15.72 8.98
C ASP A 111 -5.58 15.22 10.06
N GLY A 112 -5.11 16.17 10.89
CA GLY A 112 -4.08 15.89 11.89
C GLY A 112 -2.73 15.45 11.30
N SER A 113 -2.00 14.61 12.05
CA SER A 113 -0.62 14.20 11.73
C SER A 113 -0.50 12.81 11.11
N ALA A 114 -1.62 12.10 10.96
CA ALA A 114 -1.64 10.70 10.51
C ALA A 114 -2.57 10.45 9.33
N ARG A 115 -3.44 11.42 8.96
CA ARG A 115 -4.37 11.28 7.84
C ARG A 115 -4.12 12.30 6.75
N LEU A 116 -4.14 11.82 5.51
CA LEU A 116 -3.99 12.62 4.30
C LEU A 116 -4.97 12.10 3.25
N VAL A 117 -5.71 12.99 2.61
CA VAL A 117 -6.61 12.66 1.51
C VAL A 117 -6.16 13.44 0.28
N ALA A 118 -6.07 12.77 -0.87
CA ALA A 118 -5.93 13.41 -2.16
C ALA A 118 -7.08 13.01 -3.08
N ARG A 119 -7.61 13.97 -3.82
CA ARG A 119 -8.72 13.78 -4.77
C ARG A 119 -8.32 14.29 -6.14
N THR A 120 -8.64 13.54 -7.18
CA THR A 120 -8.62 14.01 -8.56
C THR A 120 -9.98 13.78 -9.20
N ARG A 121 -10.14 14.16 -10.48
CA ARG A 121 -11.37 13.89 -11.23
C ARG A 121 -11.65 12.39 -11.39
N ARG A 122 -10.63 11.54 -11.35
CA ARG A 122 -10.71 10.11 -11.72
C ARG A 122 -10.63 9.17 -10.52
N ALA A 123 -10.02 9.63 -9.43
CA ALA A 123 -9.79 8.79 -8.26
C ALA A 123 -9.67 9.63 -6.99
N ALA A 124 -9.75 8.96 -5.85
CA ALA A 124 -9.36 9.49 -4.56
C ALA A 124 -8.46 8.49 -3.81
N VAL A 125 -7.57 8.99 -2.97
CA VAL A 125 -6.79 8.17 -2.04
C VAL A 125 -6.85 8.81 -0.65
N ARG A 126 -7.00 7.97 0.37
CA ARG A 126 -6.87 8.36 1.77
C ARG A 126 -5.80 7.50 2.40
N PHE A 127 -4.79 8.13 2.99
CA PHE A 127 -3.81 7.49 3.85
C PHE A 127 -4.22 7.69 5.31
N ASP A 128 -4.19 6.61 6.08
CA ASP A 128 -4.37 6.55 7.53
C ASP A 128 -3.11 5.87 8.11
N VAL A 129 -2.05 6.64 8.36
CA VAL A 129 -0.72 6.10 8.65
C VAL A 129 -0.53 5.78 10.14
N PRO A 130 -0.45 4.49 10.53
CA PRO A 130 -0.24 4.10 11.93
C PRO A 130 1.21 4.34 12.35
N GLU A 131 1.45 4.47 13.66
CA GLU A 131 2.81 4.68 14.20
C GLU A 131 3.77 3.53 13.94
N GLN A 132 3.23 2.33 13.78
CA GLN A 132 4.00 1.10 13.63
C GLN A 132 4.46 0.86 12.18
N VAL A 133 4.11 1.76 11.25
CA VAL A 133 4.52 1.64 9.84
C VAL A 133 6.04 1.61 9.70
N ARG A 134 6.52 0.73 8.84
CA ARG A 134 7.92 0.67 8.41
C ARG A 134 7.96 1.10 6.96
N VAL A 135 8.73 2.14 6.68
CA VAL A 135 9.09 2.55 5.32
C VAL A 135 10.35 1.81 4.95
N MET A 136 10.30 1.04 3.87
CA MET A 136 11.45 0.27 3.40
C MET A 136 11.70 0.53 1.92
N ALA A 137 12.97 0.44 1.54
CA ALA A 137 13.43 0.61 0.17
C ALA A 137 14.47 -0.47 -0.16
N PRO A 138 14.65 -0.82 -1.45
CA PRO A 138 15.76 -1.66 -1.86
C PRO A 138 17.09 -1.06 -1.43
N VAL A 139 18.04 -1.87 -0.98
CA VAL A 139 19.38 -1.38 -0.60
C VAL A 139 20.11 -0.76 -1.78
N ALA A 140 19.81 -1.20 -3.01
CA ALA A 140 20.33 -0.61 -4.24
C ALA A 140 19.92 0.87 -4.43
N SER A 141 18.84 1.32 -3.78
CA SER A 141 18.40 2.73 -3.81
C SER A 141 19.17 3.62 -2.84
N GLY A 142 20.00 3.05 -1.96
CA GLY A 142 20.73 3.80 -0.93
C GLY A 142 19.83 4.34 0.19
N ASP A 143 20.42 5.18 1.07
CA ASP A 143 19.71 5.86 2.17
C ASP A 143 19.07 7.21 1.74
N ASP A 144 19.40 7.71 0.55
CA ASP A 144 18.93 9.01 0.03
C ASP A 144 17.48 8.89 -0.48
N PRO A 145 16.56 9.80 -0.11
CA PRO A 145 15.13 9.62 -0.32
C PRO A 145 14.61 9.92 -1.75
N SER A 146 15.44 9.80 -2.79
CA SER A 146 15.07 10.11 -4.19
C SER A 146 15.42 8.97 -5.16
N PRO A 147 14.56 8.68 -6.15
CA PRO A 147 13.25 8.15 -5.98
C PRO A 147 13.38 6.63 -6.24
N GLY A 148 13.73 5.87 -5.21
CA GLY A 148 13.64 4.42 -5.27
C GLY A 148 12.20 3.98 -5.03
N PRO A 149 11.79 2.79 -5.49
CA PRO A 149 10.51 2.23 -5.08
C PRO A 149 10.49 2.01 -3.56
N LEU A 150 9.35 2.28 -2.93
CA LEU A 150 9.15 2.07 -1.50
C LEU A 150 8.09 1.00 -1.26
N VAL A 151 8.25 0.28 -0.15
CA VAL A 151 7.18 -0.54 0.44
C VAL A 151 6.91 -0.05 1.86
N LEU A 152 5.64 0.20 2.14
CA LEU A 152 5.11 0.44 3.47
C LEU A 152 4.61 -0.89 4.02
N ALA A 153 5.06 -1.24 5.22
CA ALA A 153 4.63 -2.45 5.89
C ALA A 153 4.31 -2.20 7.36
N VAL A 154 3.30 -2.91 7.86
CA VAL A 154 2.90 -2.91 9.27
C VAL A 154 3.19 -4.27 9.90
N PRO A 155 3.34 -4.37 11.24
CA PRO A 155 3.43 -5.67 11.92
C PRO A 155 2.30 -6.59 11.45
N ARG A 156 2.63 -7.87 11.24
CA ARG A 156 1.71 -8.84 10.63
C ARG A 156 0.29 -8.73 11.20
N ASN A 157 -0.64 -8.36 10.34
CA ASN A 157 -2.05 -8.37 10.67
C ASN A 157 -2.58 -9.80 10.54
N ARG A 158 -3.33 -10.30 11.52
CA ARG A 158 -3.99 -11.61 11.47
C ARG A 158 -5.38 -11.52 10.83
N GLN A 159 -5.55 -10.64 9.85
CA GLN A 159 -6.78 -10.64 9.06
C GLN A 159 -6.86 -11.95 8.29
N THR A 160 -8.00 -12.61 8.44
CA THR A 160 -8.32 -13.80 7.66
C THR A 160 -8.84 -13.31 6.33
N PRO A 161 -8.19 -13.65 5.19
CA PRO A 161 -8.72 -13.30 3.89
C PRO A 161 -10.15 -13.82 3.76
N ARG A 162 -11.04 -12.99 3.23
CA ARG A 162 -12.39 -13.45 2.88
C ARG A 162 -12.33 -14.14 1.53
N ALA A 163 -13.01 -15.26 1.45
CA ALA A 163 -13.30 -15.93 0.20
C ALA A 163 -14.78 -15.68 -0.14
N GLY A 164 -15.02 -15.22 -1.37
CA GLY A 164 -16.37 -14.97 -1.89
C GLY A 164 -16.95 -13.59 -1.58
N LEU A 165 -17.95 -13.22 -2.36
CA LEU A 165 -18.60 -11.91 -2.28
C LEU A 165 -19.24 -11.69 -0.90
N ALA A 166 -18.90 -10.57 -0.25
CA ALA A 166 -19.43 -10.23 1.05
C ALA A 166 -19.94 -8.78 1.09
N TYR A 167 -21.15 -8.58 1.63
CA TYR A 167 -21.66 -7.25 1.93
C TYR A 167 -20.99 -6.68 3.19
N LEU A 168 -20.41 -5.48 3.08
CA LEU A 168 -19.68 -4.81 4.17
C LEU A 168 -20.50 -3.72 4.87
N GLY A 169 -21.72 -3.43 4.42
CA GLY A 169 -22.52 -2.32 4.92
C GLY A 169 -22.54 -1.11 3.98
N LEU A 170 -22.95 0.04 4.51
CA LEU A 170 -22.85 1.32 3.83
C LEU A 170 -21.42 1.86 3.95
N ASP A 171 -20.89 2.48 2.90
CA ASP A 171 -19.51 2.98 2.87
C ASP A 171 -19.34 4.30 3.63
N ARG A 172 -19.58 4.29 4.94
CA ARG A 172 -19.46 5.46 5.82
C ARG A 172 -18.08 6.14 5.78
N ASP A 173 -17.07 5.40 5.35
CA ASP A 173 -15.68 5.82 5.20
C ASP A 173 -15.34 6.38 3.82
N ALA A 174 -16.30 6.47 2.90
CA ALA A 174 -16.07 7.02 1.56
C ALA A 174 -15.43 8.40 1.64
N VAL A 175 -14.42 8.62 0.78
CA VAL A 175 -13.68 9.89 0.73
C VAL A 175 -14.61 11.06 0.41
N GLU A 176 -15.53 10.85 -0.53
CA GLU A 176 -16.55 11.83 -0.89
C GLU A 176 -17.81 11.64 -0.01
N PRO A 177 -18.26 12.68 0.72
CA PRO A 177 -19.45 12.58 1.57
C PRO A 177 -20.70 12.05 0.87
N ARG A 178 -20.92 12.39 -0.41
CA ARG A 178 -22.10 11.93 -1.17
C ARG A 178 -22.15 10.41 -1.37
N ASP A 179 -20.99 9.75 -1.30
CA ASP A 179 -20.88 8.31 -1.54
C ASP A 179 -21.07 7.49 -0.25
N ARG A 180 -21.23 8.16 0.92
CA ARG A 180 -21.22 7.50 2.24
C ARG A 180 -22.45 6.67 2.57
N ASP A 181 -23.52 6.84 1.79
CA ASP A 181 -24.74 6.05 1.89
C ASP A 181 -24.83 4.94 0.82
N ALA A 182 -23.84 4.83 -0.08
CA ALA A 182 -23.77 3.73 -1.03
C ALA A 182 -23.35 2.42 -0.35
N ARG A 183 -23.78 1.28 -0.91
CA ARG A 183 -23.43 -0.04 -0.38
C ARG A 183 -22.02 -0.44 -0.82
N LEU A 184 -21.30 -1.13 0.06
CA LEU A 184 -19.96 -1.65 -0.17
C LEU A 184 -19.95 -3.18 -0.13
N TYR A 185 -19.33 -3.80 -1.14
CA TYR A 185 -19.19 -5.24 -1.28
C TYR A 185 -17.73 -5.62 -1.46
N ASP A 186 -17.18 -6.50 -0.63
CA ASP A 186 -15.88 -7.14 -0.83
C ASP A 186 -16.03 -8.29 -1.82
N LEU A 187 -15.20 -8.31 -2.86
CA LEU A 187 -15.20 -9.37 -3.87
C LEU A 187 -14.60 -10.68 -3.35
N GLY A 188 -13.95 -10.67 -2.18
CA GLY A 188 -13.46 -11.88 -1.54
C GLY A 188 -12.36 -12.58 -2.35
N LEU A 189 -11.44 -11.80 -2.93
CA LEU A 189 -10.34 -12.31 -3.77
C LEU A 189 -9.22 -12.99 -2.96
N GLY A 190 -9.40 -13.26 -1.67
CA GLY A 190 -8.40 -13.95 -0.84
C GLY A 190 -7.11 -13.16 -0.57
N ALA A 191 -7.08 -11.85 -0.87
CA ALA A 191 -5.90 -11.03 -0.64
C ALA A 191 -5.64 -10.80 0.86
N ARG A 192 -4.39 -10.97 1.30
CA ARG A 192 -4.02 -10.92 2.74
C ARG A 192 -3.89 -9.49 3.29
N ALA A 193 -3.71 -8.52 2.42
CA ALA A 193 -3.36 -7.15 2.79
C ALA A 193 -4.35 -6.09 2.26
N ALA A 194 -5.41 -6.52 1.59
CA ALA A 194 -6.39 -5.62 1.01
C ALA A 194 -7.75 -6.29 0.86
N ALA A 195 -8.82 -5.50 0.95
CA ALA A 195 -10.13 -5.88 0.44
C ALA A 195 -10.36 -5.14 -0.89
N PHE A 196 -10.81 -5.88 -1.91
CA PHE A 196 -11.14 -5.34 -3.22
C PHE A 196 -12.65 -5.22 -3.31
N CYS A 197 -13.15 -4.00 -3.28
CA CYS A 197 -14.55 -3.73 -3.09
C CYS A 197 -15.19 -3.03 -4.28
N LEU A 198 -16.49 -3.26 -4.44
CA LEU A 198 -17.38 -2.47 -5.28
C LEU A 198 -18.26 -1.61 -4.40
N ARG A 199 -18.35 -0.32 -4.71
CA ARG A 199 -19.31 0.61 -4.11
C ARG A 199 -20.35 1.04 -5.13
N THR A 200 -21.62 0.91 -4.76
CA THR A 200 -22.74 1.26 -5.63
C THR A 200 -24.00 1.61 -4.85
N ASP A 201 -24.76 2.55 -5.39
CA ASP A 201 -26.13 2.90 -5.02
C ASP A 201 -27.15 2.51 -6.11
N ASP A 202 -26.70 1.85 -7.19
CA ASP A 202 -27.54 1.36 -8.28
C ASP A 202 -28.42 0.19 -7.79
N PRO A 203 -29.76 0.34 -7.75
CA PRO A 203 -30.65 -0.71 -7.25
C PRO A 203 -30.58 -2.03 -8.03
N GLU A 204 -30.32 -1.99 -9.33
CA GLU A 204 -30.24 -3.21 -10.16
C GLU A 204 -28.96 -3.97 -9.90
N LEU A 205 -27.84 -3.26 -9.77
CA LEU A 205 -26.56 -3.86 -9.41
C LEU A 205 -26.59 -4.39 -7.97
N ILE A 206 -27.18 -3.64 -7.02
CA ILE A 206 -27.35 -4.07 -5.62
C ILE A 206 -28.09 -5.40 -5.57
N ARG A 207 -29.24 -5.52 -6.25
CA ARG A 207 -30.00 -6.77 -6.27
C ARG A 207 -29.17 -7.93 -6.83
N GLY A 208 -28.45 -7.67 -7.93
CA GLY A 208 -27.60 -8.69 -8.53
C GLY A 208 -26.41 -9.12 -7.66
N LEU A 209 -25.82 -8.21 -6.89
CA LEU A 209 -24.77 -8.51 -5.92
C LEU A 209 -25.33 -9.27 -4.72
N ASP A 210 -26.51 -8.89 -4.21
CA ASP A 210 -27.19 -9.57 -3.12
C ASP A 210 -27.54 -11.03 -3.49
N ASP A 211 -27.98 -11.27 -4.74
CA ASP A 211 -28.24 -12.60 -5.29
C ASP A 211 -26.96 -13.47 -5.41
N CYS A 212 -25.77 -12.85 -5.41
CA CYS A 212 -24.47 -13.52 -5.57
C CYS A 212 -23.65 -13.61 -4.27
N LEU A 213 -24.21 -13.26 -3.11
CA LEU A 213 -23.46 -13.29 -1.84
C LEU A 213 -22.91 -14.68 -1.56
N GLY A 214 -21.64 -14.73 -1.14
CA GLY A 214 -20.90 -15.96 -0.89
C GLY A 214 -20.35 -16.67 -2.12
N LEU A 215 -20.71 -16.25 -3.34
CA LEU A 215 -20.10 -16.80 -4.55
C LEU A 215 -18.64 -16.36 -4.65
N GLU A 216 -17.78 -17.32 -4.94
CA GLU A 216 -16.36 -17.11 -5.21
C GLU A 216 -16.11 -16.93 -6.70
N TRP A 217 -14.90 -16.50 -7.05
CA TRP A 217 -14.45 -16.53 -8.43
C TRP A 217 -14.24 -17.99 -8.90
N PRO A 218 -14.59 -18.37 -10.15
CA PRO A 218 -15.12 -17.55 -11.25
C PRO A 218 -16.65 -17.42 -11.29
N ASP A 219 -17.39 -18.15 -10.45
CA ASP A 219 -18.86 -18.23 -10.50
C ASP A 219 -19.54 -16.88 -10.25
N LEU A 220 -18.99 -16.09 -9.34
CA LEU A 220 -19.40 -14.69 -9.11
C LEU A 220 -19.41 -13.90 -10.43
N PHE A 221 -18.34 -14.01 -11.22
CA PHE A 221 -18.23 -13.26 -12.47
C PHE A 221 -19.19 -13.75 -13.54
N ALA A 222 -19.37 -15.06 -13.64
CA ALA A 222 -20.36 -15.64 -14.54
C ALA A 222 -21.78 -15.14 -14.20
N GLY A 223 -22.09 -14.95 -12.92
CA GLY A 223 -23.39 -14.48 -12.45
C GLY A 223 -23.65 -12.98 -12.65
N ILE A 224 -22.67 -12.11 -12.35
CA ILE A 224 -22.90 -10.65 -12.27
C ILE A 224 -21.93 -9.78 -13.08
N GLY A 225 -20.91 -10.38 -13.70
CA GLY A 225 -19.80 -9.67 -14.36
C GLY A 225 -20.25 -8.63 -15.40
N ARG A 226 -21.18 -9.00 -16.29
CA ARG A 226 -21.72 -8.07 -17.31
C ARG A 226 -22.36 -6.82 -16.69
N ARG A 227 -23.14 -6.99 -15.61
CA ARG A 227 -23.80 -5.86 -14.93
C ARG A 227 -22.80 -4.95 -14.22
N ILE A 228 -21.75 -5.51 -13.61
CA ILE A 228 -20.68 -4.70 -13.00
C ILE A 228 -20.03 -3.79 -14.07
N VAL A 229 -19.78 -4.33 -15.26
CA VAL A 229 -19.13 -3.59 -16.35
C VAL A 229 -20.04 -2.50 -16.91
N GLU A 230 -21.33 -2.78 -17.04
CA GLU A 230 -22.34 -1.82 -17.51
C GLU A 230 -22.57 -0.69 -16.50
N ALA A 231 -22.74 -1.04 -15.22
CA ALA A 231 -23.01 -0.09 -14.14
C ALA A 231 -21.79 0.74 -13.73
N ARG A 232 -20.57 0.26 -14.02
CA ARG A 232 -19.29 0.93 -13.71
C ARG A 232 -19.22 1.45 -12.27
N PRO A 233 -19.46 0.60 -11.26
CA PRO A 233 -19.43 1.02 -9.87
C PRO A 233 -18.05 1.54 -9.48
N ALA A 234 -18.00 2.34 -8.41
CA ALA A 234 -16.74 2.75 -7.84
C ALA A 234 -15.98 1.49 -7.36
N ARG A 235 -14.68 1.43 -7.66
CA ARG A 235 -13.82 0.34 -7.18
C ARG A 235 -13.03 0.89 -6.02
N VAL A 236 -13.16 0.23 -4.88
CA VAL A 236 -12.60 0.68 -3.61
C VAL A 236 -11.62 -0.38 -3.13
N VAL A 237 -10.36 -0.01 -2.94
CA VAL A 237 -9.37 -0.88 -2.31
C VAL A 237 -9.15 -0.41 -0.90
N LEU A 238 -9.43 -1.27 0.08
CA LEU A 238 -9.23 -1.00 1.50
C LEU A 238 -7.96 -1.71 1.97
N GLY A 239 -7.05 -0.99 2.62
CA GLY A 239 -5.81 -1.55 3.16
C GLY A 239 -5.51 -1.09 4.60
N PRO A 240 -4.51 -1.69 5.27
CA PRO A 240 -4.17 -1.36 6.66
C PRO A 240 -3.75 0.09 6.92
N ILE A 241 -3.38 0.84 5.88
CA ILE A 241 -2.90 2.22 5.98
C ILE A 241 -3.73 3.21 5.17
N GLY A 242 -4.92 2.83 4.74
CA GLY A 242 -5.74 3.72 3.91
C GLY A 242 -6.63 3.00 2.90
N ARG A 243 -7.08 3.77 1.92
CA ARG A 243 -7.93 3.30 0.82
C ARG A 243 -7.67 4.06 -0.47
N VAL A 244 -7.92 3.40 -1.59
CA VAL A 244 -7.97 4.02 -2.94
C VAL A 244 -9.37 3.82 -3.50
N GLU A 245 -9.91 4.84 -4.14
CA GLU A 245 -11.22 4.84 -4.78
C GLU A 245 -11.06 5.24 -6.25
N ALA A 246 -11.24 4.30 -7.16
CA ALA A 246 -11.24 4.58 -8.58
C ALA A 246 -12.69 4.85 -9.04
N LEU A 247 -12.92 6.04 -9.62
CA LEU A 247 -14.23 6.55 -10.05
C LEU A 247 -14.40 6.62 -11.58
N GLY A 248 -13.31 6.46 -12.35
CA GLY A 248 -13.31 6.48 -13.82
C GLY A 248 -13.88 5.21 -14.49
N PRO A 249 -13.89 5.11 -15.83
CA PRO A 249 -14.33 3.91 -16.52
C PRO A 249 -13.47 2.70 -16.11
N ILE A 250 -14.04 1.51 -16.27
CA ILE A 250 -13.28 0.26 -16.17
C ILE A 250 -12.64 0.05 -17.55
N GLU A 251 -11.36 0.42 -17.69
CA GLU A 251 -10.62 0.23 -18.94
C GLU A 251 -10.29 -1.26 -19.10
N GLY A 252 -10.78 -1.87 -20.18
CA GLY A 252 -10.36 -3.22 -20.56
C GLY A 252 -8.97 -3.13 -21.17
N GLY A 253 -7.95 -3.54 -20.43
CA GLY A 253 -6.66 -3.88 -21.03
C GLY A 253 -6.77 -5.23 -21.73
N ASP A 254 -6.10 -5.37 -22.87
CA ASP A 254 -5.91 -6.65 -23.55
C ASP A 254 -5.10 -7.58 -22.62
N ASP A 255 -5.81 -8.29 -21.75
CA ASP A 255 -5.78 -9.75 -21.65
C ASP A 255 -6.79 -10.23 -20.58
N GLU A 256 -7.89 -10.83 -21.06
CA GLU A 256 -8.98 -11.53 -20.34
C GLU A 256 -10.05 -10.71 -19.58
N GLY A 257 -10.58 -9.66 -20.22
CA GLY A 257 -11.94 -9.18 -19.98
C GLY A 257 -12.05 -7.92 -19.10
N PRO A 258 -13.25 -7.32 -19.02
CA PRO A 258 -13.41 -5.96 -18.51
C PRO A 258 -13.13 -5.82 -17.00
N LEU A 259 -13.15 -6.89 -16.18
CA LEU A 259 -12.73 -6.83 -14.78
C LEU A 259 -11.29 -7.33 -14.54
N ALA A 260 -10.52 -7.60 -15.60
CA ALA A 260 -9.10 -7.97 -15.50
C ALA A 260 -8.28 -7.00 -14.63
N PRO A 261 -8.49 -5.67 -14.65
CA PRO A 261 -7.78 -4.75 -13.75
C PRO A 261 -8.05 -5.00 -12.26
N ILE A 262 -9.22 -5.53 -11.89
CA ILE A 262 -9.56 -5.89 -10.50
C ILE A 262 -8.96 -7.26 -10.15
N ARG A 263 -8.95 -8.20 -11.10
CA ARG A 263 -8.34 -9.52 -10.95
C ARG A 263 -6.81 -9.43 -10.77
N LEU A 264 -6.16 -8.64 -11.62
CA LEU A 264 -4.72 -8.38 -11.52
C LEU A 264 -4.35 -7.74 -10.18
N ALA A 265 -5.24 -6.90 -9.64
CA ALA A 265 -5.05 -6.32 -8.31
C ALA A 265 -5.11 -7.36 -7.18
N GLY A 266 -5.87 -8.46 -7.34
CA GLY A 266 -5.91 -9.56 -6.35
C GLY A 266 -4.78 -10.59 -6.47
N CYS A 267 -4.12 -10.67 -7.63
CA CYS A 267 -3.22 -11.77 -7.99
C CYS A 267 -1.76 -11.39 -8.25
N GLY A 268 -1.37 -10.11 -8.14
CA GLY A 268 0.01 -9.75 -8.47
C GLY A 268 1.03 -10.35 -7.50
N ASP A 269 2.26 -10.50 -7.96
CA ASP A 269 3.39 -10.74 -7.07
C ASP A 269 3.87 -9.41 -6.47
N VAL A 270 4.46 -9.46 -5.27
CA VAL A 270 5.22 -8.33 -4.74
C VAL A 270 6.37 -8.06 -5.72
N PRO A 271 6.57 -6.82 -6.22
CA PRO A 271 7.63 -6.55 -7.18
C PRO A 271 9.01 -6.98 -6.66
N ASN A 272 9.83 -7.52 -7.56
CA ASN A 272 11.17 -8.00 -7.23
C ASN A 272 11.97 -6.96 -6.45
N GLY A 273 12.53 -7.36 -5.31
CA GLY A 273 13.32 -6.50 -4.42
C GLY A 273 12.50 -5.73 -3.37
N LEU A 274 11.17 -5.88 -3.34
CA LEU A 274 10.28 -5.32 -2.32
C LEU A 274 9.68 -6.39 -1.40
N GLU A 275 10.20 -7.61 -1.44
CA GLU A 275 9.71 -8.73 -0.64
C GLU A 275 9.93 -8.46 0.85
N THR A 276 8.84 -8.52 1.61
CA THR A 276 8.89 -8.26 3.05
C THR A 276 8.94 -9.57 3.84
N PRO A 277 9.61 -9.61 5.00
CA PRO A 277 9.58 -10.78 5.89
C PRO A 277 8.14 -11.14 6.31
N GLU A 278 7.84 -12.42 6.50
CA GLU A 278 6.50 -12.90 6.91
C GLU A 278 5.95 -12.32 8.22
N THR A 279 6.82 -11.72 9.03
CA THR A 279 6.47 -10.97 10.26
C THR A 279 5.81 -9.61 9.98
N LEU A 280 5.76 -9.22 8.71
CA LEU A 280 5.19 -7.98 8.22
C LEU A 280 4.05 -8.26 7.25
N THR A 281 3.13 -7.30 7.18
CA THR A 281 2.13 -7.21 6.13
C THR A 281 2.50 -6.01 5.25
N PRO A 282 2.93 -6.21 3.99
CA PRO A 282 3.07 -5.11 3.04
C PRO A 282 1.68 -4.53 2.79
N CYS A 283 1.56 -3.20 2.85
CA CYS A 283 0.26 -2.54 2.89
C CYS A 283 0.14 -1.36 1.93
N ALA A 284 1.26 -0.84 1.41
CA ALA A 284 1.26 0.05 0.27
C ALA A 284 2.64 0.09 -0.39
N PHE A 285 2.68 0.58 -1.62
CA PHE A 285 3.88 0.74 -2.41
C PHE A 285 3.91 2.12 -3.06
N PHE A 286 5.10 2.64 -3.26
CA PHE A 286 5.33 3.83 -4.08
C PHE A 286 6.31 3.49 -5.18
N PHE A 287 5.95 3.83 -6.42
CA PHE A 287 6.81 3.72 -7.58
C PHE A 287 6.96 5.11 -8.16
N PRO A 288 8.18 5.64 -8.21
CA PRO A 288 8.37 6.94 -8.80
C PRO A 288 8.21 6.90 -10.31
N ASP A 289 7.82 8.04 -10.86
CA ASP A 289 7.80 8.21 -12.30
C ASP A 289 9.22 8.00 -12.83
N ARG A 290 9.36 7.14 -13.85
CA ARG A 290 10.66 7.02 -14.52
C ARG A 290 10.93 8.37 -15.17
N GLY A 291 12.04 9.02 -14.79
CA GLY A 291 12.52 10.17 -15.52
C GLY A 291 12.62 9.81 -16.99
N THR A 292 11.95 10.56 -17.86
CA THR A 292 12.31 10.59 -19.27
C THR A 292 13.74 11.13 -19.32
N GLU A 293 14.72 10.25 -19.53
CA GLU A 293 15.98 10.66 -20.15
C GLU A 293 15.74 11.23 -21.54
#